data_AF-A0A7S2J0J9-F1
#
_entry.id   AF-A0A7S2J0J9-F1
#
_cell.length_a   1.000
_cell.length_b   1.000
_cell.length_c   1.000
_cell.angle_alpha   90.00
_cell.angle_beta   90.00
_cell.angle_gamma   90.00
#
_symmetry.space_group_name_H-M   'P 1'
#
loop_
_entity.id
_entity.type
_entity.pdbx_description
1 polymer ?
#
loop_
_entity_poly.entity_id
_entity_poly.type
_entity_poly.pdbx_seq_one_letter_code
_entity_poly.pdbx_strand_id
1 'polypeptide(L)'
;NQIVRCFGVTRQHPAPVSLHLTSVAAARVRAPESLPHDKHLCAWLSGESCDTNGGLFHMHDGPPGATWPVAEMVWLSPDAKEPLESIDPGHVYILGGLIDRSVDRGASLSRALSCGAKARRLPLREYAARSDVHPILSLPSCWQV
;
A
#
# COMPACT_ATOMS: atom_id res chain seq x y z
N ASN A 1 -8.29 -1.52 12.00
CA ASN A 1 -8.08 -2.38 10.82
C ASN A 1 -8.27 -1.61 9.52
N GLN A 2 -7.26 -0.84 9.10
CA GLN A 2 -7.28 -0.12 7.81
C GLN A 2 -7.13 -1.06 6.61
N ILE A 3 -6.31 -2.11 6.74
CA ILE A 3 -6.08 -3.13 5.69
C ILE A 3 -7.37 -3.86 5.32
N VAL A 4 -8.19 -4.24 6.31
CA VAL A 4 -9.50 -4.88 6.10
C VAL A 4 -10.42 -3.98 5.24
N ARG A 5 -10.38 -2.67 5.43
CA ARG A 5 -11.16 -1.73 4.63
C ARG A 5 -10.62 -1.63 3.20
N CYS A 6 -9.31 -1.56 3.01
CA CYS A 6 -8.69 -1.53 1.68
C CYS A 6 -9.09 -2.77 0.88
N PHE A 7 -8.96 -3.96 1.47
CA PHE A 7 -9.33 -5.21 0.80
C PHE A 7 -10.84 -5.31 0.52
N GLY A 8 -11.69 -4.82 1.44
CA GLY A 8 -13.13 -4.74 1.22
C GLY A 8 -13.50 -3.87 0.02
N VAL A 9 -12.85 -2.72 -0.15
CA VAL A 9 -13.03 -1.83 -1.32
C VAL A 9 -12.53 -2.51 -2.59
N THR A 10 -11.34 -3.13 -2.56
CA THR A 10 -10.78 -3.85 -3.72
C THR A 10 -11.75 -4.89 -4.27
N ARG A 11 -12.33 -5.72 -3.40
CA ARG A 11 -13.27 -6.79 -3.80
C ARG A 11 -14.55 -6.30 -4.46
N GLN A 12 -14.91 -5.04 -4.25
CA GLN A 12 -16.12 -4.44 -4.81
C GLN A 12 -15.82 -3.61 -6.07
N HIS A 13 -14.54 -3.46 -6.43
CA HIS A 13 -14.14 -2.62 -7.56
C HIS A 13 -14.33 -3.37 -8.90
N PRO A 14 -14.88 -2.72 -9.96
CA PRO A 14 -15.08 -3.36 -11.27
C PRO A 14 -13.81 -3.84 -11.95
N ALA A 15 -12.66 -3.24 -11.60
CA ALA A 15 -11.33 -3.64 -12.05
C ALA A 15 -10.43 -3.78 -10.81
N PRO A 16 -10.51 -4.91 -10.07
CA PRO A 16 -9.80 -5.06 -8.82
C PRO A 16 -8.30 -5.18 -9.05
N VAL A 17 -7.50 -4.64 -8.14
CA VAL A 17 -6.04 -4.78 -8.13
C VAL A 17 -5.62 -5.77 -7.05
N SER A 18 -4.55 -6.53 -7.29
CA SER A 18 -4.00 -7.44 -6.28
C SER A 18 -3.42 -6.66 -5.11
N LEU A 19 -3.84 -7.00 -3.88
CA LEU A 19 -3.32 -6.41 -2.66
C LEU A 19 -2.25 -7.31 -2.05
N HIS A 20 -1.03 -6.78 -1.91
CA HIS A 20 0.12 -7.50 -1.39
C HIS A 20 0.53 -6.95 -0.03
N LEU A 21 0.48 -7.80 1.00
CA LEU A 21 1.02 -7.50 2.32
C LEU A 21 2.45 -8.05 2.41
N THR A 22 3.43 -7.18 2.66
CA THR A 22 4.86 -7.54 2.68
C THR A 22 5.45 -7.33 4.07
N SER A 23 6.67 -7.84 4.28
CA SER A 23 7.38 -7.80 5.57
C SER A 23 6.59 -8.44 6.71
N VAL A 24 5.74 -9.43 6.41
CA VAL A 24 4.79 -10.02 7.37
C VAL A 24 5.53 -10.62 8.57
N ALA A 25 6.61 -11.36 8.34
CA ALA A 25 7.41 -11.94 9.41
C ALA A 25 7.93 -10.88 10.38
N ALA A 26 8.44 -9.76 9.85
CA ALA A 26 8.92 -8.64 10.66
C ALA A 26 7.77 -7.94 11.42
N ALA A 27 6.62 -7.76 10.76
CA ALA A 27 5.44 -7.15 11.36
C ALA A 27 4.88 -8.00 12.51
N ARG A 28 4.82 -9.33 12.38
CA ARG A 28 4.37 -10.24 13.46
C ARG A 28 5.18 -10.11 14.74
N VAL A 29 6.48 -9.81 14.62
CA VAL A 29 7.38 -9.65 15.76
C VAL A 29 7.34 -8.23 16.34
N ARG A 30 7.35 -7.21 15.48
CA ARG A 30 7.53 -5.81 15.90
C ARG A 30 6.23 -5.07 16.19
N ALA A 31 5.16 -5.41 15.48
CA ALA A 31 3.88 -4.71 15.53
C ALA A 31 2.73 -5.66 15.10
N PRO A 32 2.48 -6.76 15.83
CA PRO A 32 1.43 -7.73 15.46
C PRO A 32 0.04 -7.10 15.35
N GLU A 33 -0.23 -6.03 16.10
CA GLU A 33 -1.48 -5.26 16.08
C GLU A 33 -1.71 -4.49 14.77
N SER A 34 -0.66 -4.29 13.97
CA SER A 34 -0.78 -3.68 12.64
C SER A 34 -1.37 -4.63 11.60
N LEU A 35 -1.34 -5.94 11.87
CA LEU A 35 -1.84 -6.98 10.98
C LEU A 35 -3.34 -7.23 11.21
N PRO A 36 -4.11 -7.58 10.16
CA PRO A 36 -5.46 -8.10 10.32
C PRO A 36 -5.47 -9.35 11.19
N HIS A 37 -6.57 -9.60 11.90
CA HIS A 37 -6.75 -10.86 12.64
C HIS A 37 -6.62 -12.07 11.70
N ASP A 38 -6.03 -13.16 12.18
CA ASP A 38 -5.76 -14.37 11.39
C ASP A 38 -7.01 -14.92 10.67
N LYS A 39 -8.20 -14.82 11.29
CA LYS A 39 -9.47 -15.21 10.63
C LYS A 39 -9.72 -14.50 9.29
N HIS A 40 -9.35 -13.22 9.19
CA HIS A 40 -9.47 -12.46 7.95
C HIS A 40 -8.41 -12.90 6.96
N LEU A 41 -7.16 -13.05 7.41
CA LEU A 41 -6.06 -13.48 6.56
C LEU A 41 -6.32 -14.87 5.95
N CYS A 42 -6.75 -15.83 6.78
CA CYS A 42 -7.09 -17.18 6.33
C CYS A 42 -8.21 -17.15 5.29
N ALA A 43 -9.29 -16.39 5.54
CA ALA A 43 -10.42 -16.29 4.60
C ALA A 43 -10.05 -15.63 3.27
N TRP A 44 -9.09 -14.69 3.27
CA TRP A 44 -8.64 -14.01 2.05
C TRP A 44 -7.65 -14.87 1.25
N LEU A 45 -6.84 -15.67 1.92
CA LEU A 45 -5.90 -16.60 1.28
C LEU A 45 -6.58 -17.87 0.75
N SER A 46 -7.66 -18.32 1.39
CA SER A 46 -8.38 -19.55 1.00
C SER A 46 -9.24 -19.41 -0.27
N GLY A 47 -9.31 -18.21 -0.86
CA GLY A 47 -10.01 -18.01 -2.13
C GLY A 47 -11.54 -18.10 -2.04
N GLU A 48 -12.14 -17.90 -0.85
CA GLU A 48 -13.60 -17.75 -0.73
C GLU A 48 -14.14 -16.49 -1.43
N SER A 49 -13.26 -15.66 -2.03
CA SER A 49 -13.61 -14.70 -3.06
C SER A 49 -13.60 -15.37 -4.43
N CYS A 50 -14.78 -15.48 -5.03
CA CYS A 50 -15.09 -15.96 -6.38
C CYS A 50 -14.40 -15.18 -7.51
N ASP A 51 -13.06 -15.18 -7.58
CA ASP A 51 -12.31 -14.47 -8.61
C ASP A 51 -11.38 -15.45 -9.35
N THR A 52 -11.59 -15.59 -10.66
CA THR A 52 -11.05 -16.65 -11.54
C THR A 52 -9.58 -16.47 -11.96
N ASN A 53 -8.85 -15.55 -11.34
CA ASN A 53 -7.42 -15.33 -11.59
C ASN A 53 -6.72 -15.18 -10.24
N GLY A 54 -6.03 -16.24 -9.78
CA GLY A 54 -5.14 -16.26 -8.61
C GLY A 54 -5.33 -15.15 -7.58
N GLY A 55 -6.34 -15.27 -6.72
CA GLY A 55 -6.62 -14.50 -5.49
C GLY A 55 -6.22 -13.01 -5.42
N LEU A 56 -7.16 -12.13 -5.08
CA LEU A 56 -6.91 -10.69 -4.89
C LEU A 56 -5.99 -10.31 -3.72
N PHE A 57 -5.56 -11.27 -2.89
CA PHE A 57 -4.76 -11.03 -1.70
C PHE A 57 -3.55 -11.96 -1.65
N HIS A 58 -2.37 -11.38 -1.42
CA HIS A 58 -1.13 -12.11 -1.27
C HIS A 58 -0.33 -11.65 -0.05
N MET A 59 0.37 -12.57 0.58
CA MET A 59 1.26 -12.30 1.71
C MET A 59 2.69 -12.70 1.39
N HIS A 60 3.63 -11.84 1.78
CA HIS A 60 5.07 -12.00 1.59
C HIS A 60 5.76 -11.76 2.93
N ASP A 61 6.55 -12.73 3.39
CA ASP A 61 7.29 -12.59 4.65
C ASP A 61 8.43 -11.56 4.54
N GLY A 62 9.03 -11.47 3.36
CA GLY A 62 10.13 -10.55 3.06
C GLY A 62 9.67 -9.13 2.68
N PRO A 63 10.63 -8.18 2.61
CA PRO A 63 10.35 -6.82 2.13
C PRO A 63 9.98 -6.81 0.64
N PRO A 64 9.34 -5.73 0.14
CA PRO A 64 8.95 -5.63 -1.27
C PRO A 64 10.09 -5.93 -2.27
N GLY A 65 11.31 -5.46 -2.00
CA GLY A 65 12.46 -5.70 -2.87
C GLY A 65 12.95 -7.15 -2.93
N ALA A 66 12.42 -8.05 -2.11
CA ALA A 66 12.65 -9.50 -2.24
C ALA A 66 11.68 -10.15 -3.23
N THR A 67 10.55 -9.51 -3.54
CA THR A 67 9.50 -10.03 -4.42
C THR A 67 9.51 -9.35 -5.78
N TRP A 68 9.80 -8.04 -5.84
CA TRP A 68 9.78 -7.27 -7.10
C TRP A 68 11.12 -6.59 -7.40
N PRO A 69 11.49 -6.46 -8.68
CA PRO A 69 12.61 -5.63 -9.10
C PRO A 69 12.40 -4.16 -8.72
N VAL A 70 13.48 -3.51 -8.29
CA VAL A 70 13.47 -2.08 -7.91
C VAL A 70 12.94 -1.18 -9.02
N ALA A 71 13.20 -1.53 -10.28
CA ALA A 71 12.77 -0.75 -11.45
C ALA A 71 11.24 -0.68 -11.60
N GLU A 72 10.51 -1.67 -11.07
CA GLU A 72 9.04 -1.76 -11.12
C GLU A 72 8.39 -1.11 -9.89
N MET A 73 9.18 -0.79 -8.85
CA MET A 73 8.65 -0.32 -7.57
C MET A 73 8.50 1.20 -7.52
N VAL A 74 7.32 1.66 -7.10
CA VAL A 74 7.00 3.07 -6.85
C VAL A 74 6.50 3.24 -5.42
N TRP A 75 7.27 3.91 -4.58
CA TRP A 75 6.86 4.25 -3.22
C TRP A 75 5.95 5.47 -3.20
N LEU A 76 4.79 5.34 -2.55
CA LEU A 76 3.90 6.45 -2.29
C LEU A 76 4.30 7.12 -0.96
N SER A 77 4.72 8.37 -1.06
CA SER A 77 5.11 9.19 0.09
C SER A 77 4.61 10.62 -0.07
N PRO A 78 3.96 11.21 0.94
CA PRO A 78 3.53 12.61 0.88
C PRO A 78 4.70 13.60 0.79
N ASP A 79 5.90 13.17 1.19
CA ASP A 79 7.13 13.97 1.17
C ASP A 79 7.86 13.93 -0.19
N ALA A 80 7.41 13.10 -1.13
CA ALA A 80 8.02 13.02 -2.46
C ALA A 80 7.79 14.32 -3.26
N LYS A 81 8.80 14.72 -4.04
CA LYS A 81 8.74 15.95 -4.85
C LYS A 81 7.75 15.83 -6.00
N GLU A 82 7.84 14.74 -6.75
CA GLU A 82 7.09 14.51 -7.99
C GLU A 82 5.72 13.88 -7.70
N PRO A 83 4.63 14.42 -8.29
CA PRO A 83 3.31 13.82 -8.18
C PRO A 83 3.22 12.51 -9.00
N LEU A 84 2.31 11.64 -8.59
CA LEU A 84 1.88 10.49 -9.39
C LEU A 84 0.83 10.96 -10.41
N GLU A 85 1.21 11.05 -11.67
CA GLU A 85 0.33 11.54 -12.75
C GLU A 85 -0.52 10.44 -13.38
N SER A 86 -0.03 9.20 -13.38
CA SER A 86 -0.73 8.05 -13.95
C SER A 86 -0.37 6.74 -13.23
N ILE A 87 -1.30 5.78 -13.30
CA ILE A 87 -1.10 4.40 -12.86
C ILE A 87 -0.71 3.55 -14.07
N ASP A 88 0.40 2.82 -13.94
CA ASP A 88 0.92 1.90 -14.95
C ASP A 88 0.75 0.46 -14.42
N PRO A 89 0.03 -0.41 -15.16
CA PRO A 89 -0.13 -1.82 -14.79
C PRO A 89 1.19 -2.61 -14.66
N GLY A 90 2.28 -2.13 -15.24
CA GLY A 90 3.62 -2.73 -15.13
C GLY A 90 4.39 -2.36 -13.85
N HIS A 91 3.81 -1.53 -12.98
CA HIS A 91 4.47 -1.08 -11.75
C HIS A 91 3.76 -1.57 -10.48
N VAL A 92 4.53 -1.67 -9.40
CA VAL A 92 4.07 -2.01 -8.06
C VAL A 92 4.09 -0.77 -7.18
N TYR A 93 2.92 -0.37 -6.71
CA TYR A 93 2.75 0.82 -5.86
C TYR A 93 2.79 0.44 -4.38
N ILE A 94 3.74 1.01 -3.64
CA ILE A 94 4.02 0.65 -2.26
C ILE A 94 3.52 1.76 -1.33
N LEU A 95 2.54 1.40 -0.51
CA LEU A 95 2.07 2.22 0.60
C LEU A 95 2.80 1.80 1.88
N GLY A 96 3.35 2.77 2.62
CA GLY A 96 3.96 2.51 3.91
C GLY A 96 2.93 1.97 4.92
N GLY A 97 3.17 0.79 5.49
CA GLY A 97 2.30 0.16 6.49
C GLY A 97 2.35 0.78 7.88
N LEU A 98 3.06 1.90 8.06
CA LEU A 98 3.17 2.57 9.36
C LEU A 98 1.93 3.45 9.59
N ILE A 99 1.03 2.98 10.43
CA ILE A 99 -0.01 3.81 11.05
C ILE A 99 0.45 4.04 12.48
N ASP A 100 1.41 4.95 12.65
CA ASP A 100 1.73 5.45 13.97
C ASP A 100 0.81 6.65 14.29
N ARG A 101 0.55 6.90 15.57
CA ARG A 101 -0.10 8.13 16.04
C ARG A 101 0.83 9.34 15.85
N SER A 102 2.13 9.10 15.68
CA SER A 102 3.14 10.08 15.29
C SER A 102 3.40 10.06 13.78
N VAL A 103 3.45 11.25 13.18
CA VAL A 103 3.92 11.40 11.79
C VAL A 103 5.45 11.37 11.80
N ASP A 104 6.04 10.24 11.38
CA ASP A 104 7.47 10.16 11.05
C ASP A 104 7.70 10.67 9.63
N ARG A 105 7.98 11.97 9.51
CA ARG A 105 8.14 12.65 8.21
C ARG A 105 9.34 12.08 7.47
N GLY A 106 9.15 11.75 6.19
CA GLY A 106 10.21 11.27 5.32
C GLY A 106 10.58 9.80 5.48
N ALA A 107 9.94 9.02 6.35
CA ALA A 107 10.27 7.60 6.55
C ALA A 107 10.12 6.79 5.26
N SER A 108 8.96 6.88 4.59
CA SER A 108 8.71 6.17 3.32
C SER A 108 9.58 6.69 2.17
N LEU A 109 9.87 7.99 2.14
CA LEU A 109 10.76 8.59 1.13
C LEU A 109 12.20 8.10 1.32
N SER A 110 12.70 8.13 2.55
CA SER A 110 14.04 7.64 2.90
C SER A 110 14.18 6.15 2.57
N ARG A 111 13.15 5.35 2.86
CA ARG A 111 13.08 3.94 2.48
C ARG A 111 13.22 3.75 0.97
N ALA A 112 12.45 4.49 0.17
CA ALA A 112 12.51 4.44 -1.29
C ALA A 112 13.90 4.78 -1.83
N LEU A 113 14.49 5.90 -1.35
CA LEU A 113 15.80 6.35 -1.76
C LEU A 113 16.91 5.36 -1.37
N SER A 114 16.82 4.76 -0.18
CA SER A 114 17.80 3.79 0.32
C SER A 114 17.88 2.51 -0.51
N CYS A 115 16.78 2.14 -1.18
CA CYS A 115 16.74 0.97 -2.06
C CYS A 115 16.80 1.34 -3.56
N GLY A 116 17.00 2.62 -3.90
CA GLY A 116 17.07 3.10 -5.27
C GLY A 116 15.73 3.08 -6.03
N ALA A 117 14.61 2.94 -5.32
CA ALA A 117 13.28 2.92 -5.92
C ALA A 117 12.74 4.34 -6.14
N LYS A 118 11.80 4.48 -7.09
CA LYS A 118 11.12 5.76 -7.32
C LYS A 118 10.20 6.08 -6.16
N ALA A 119 10.06 7.37 -5.85
CA ALA A 119 9.07 7.87 -4.90
C ALA A 119 8.16 8.89 -5.59
N ARG A 120 6.86 8.82 -5.31
CA ARG A 120 5.83 9.73 -5.81
C ARG A 120 4.87 10.11 -4.69
N ARG A 121 4.33 11.33 -4.75
CA ARG A 121 3.23 11.75 -3.87
C ARG A 121 1.91 11.67 -4.62
N LEU A 122 0.80 11.51 -3.91
CA LEU A 122 -0.51 11.68 -4.54
C LEU A 122 -0.65 13.11 -5.08
N PRO A 123 -1.32 13.30 -6.23
CA PRO A 123 -1.43 14.59 -6.90
C PRO A 123 -2.52 15.48 -6.26
N LEU A 124 -2.57 15.53 -4.92
CA LEU A 124 -3.58 16.27 -4.18
C LEU A 124 -3.44 17.78 -4.34
N ARG A 125 -2.22 18.29 -4.53
CA ARG A 125 -2.00 19.73 -4.73
C ARG A 125 -2.53 20.20 -6.08
N GLU A 126 -2.54 19.30 -7.04
CA GLU A 126 -2.92 19.52 -8.42
C GLU A 126 -4.42 19.37 -8.61
N TYR A 127 -5.05 18.39 -7.95
CA TYR A 127 -6.43 17.99 -8.26
C TYR A 127 -7.40 17.98 -7.07
N ALA A 128 -6.95 18.26 -5.83
CA ALA A 128 -7.90 18.30 -4.72
C ALA A 128 -8.90 19.47 -4.88
N ALA A 129 -10.17 19.18 -4.60
CA ALA A 129 -11.25 20.18 -4.66
C ALA A 129 -11.04 21.33 -3.67
N ARG A 130 -10.23 21.12 -2.62
CA ARG A 130 -9.86 22.14 -1.64
C ARG A 130 -8.34 22.23 -1.53
N SER A 131 -7.85 23.46 -1.38
CA SER A 131 -6.42 23.74 -1.23
C SER A 131 -5.85 23.39 0.15
N ASP A 132 -6.70 23.12 1.14
CA ASP A 132 -6.31 22.78 2.51
C ASP A 132 -6.34 21.27 2.82
N VAL A 133 -6.39 20.42 1.78
CA VAL A 133 -6.33 18.97 1.96
C VAL A 133 -5.00 18.57 2.60
N HIS A 134 -5.11 17.84 3.71
CA HIS A 134 -3.94 17.34 4.41
C HIS A 134 -3.22 16.28 3.54
N PRO A 135 -1.90 16.40 3.31
CA PRO A 135 -1.17 15.52 2.39
C PRO A 135 -0.99 14.10 2.95
N ILE A 136 -1.09 13.94 4.27
CA ILE A 136 -1.04 12.63 4.92
C ILE A 136 -2.46 12.11 5.05
N LEU A 137 -2.74 11.02 4.33
CA LEU A 137 -4.03 10.36 4.27
C LEU A 137 -3.95 8.98 4.95
N SER A 138 -5.11 8.47 5.39
CA SER A 138 -5.22 7.08 5.86
C SER A 138 -5.02 6.08 4.72
N LEU A 139 -4.61 4.84 5.00
CA LEU A 139 -4.44 3.83 3.93
C LEU A 139 -5.68 3.68 3.05
N PRO A 140 -6.93 3.58 3.60
CA PRO A 140 -8.11 3.48 2.76
C PRO A 140 -8.36 4.72 1.91
N SER A 141 -7.97 5.90 2.37
CA SER A 141 -8.09 7.13 1.61
C SER A 141 -7.09 7.16 0.45
N CYS A 142 -5.83 6.81 0.68
CA CYS A 142 -4.84 6.67 -0.41
C CYS A 142 -5.27 5.63 -1.44
N TRP A 143 -5.89 4.54 -0.98
CA TRP A 143 -6.32 3.41 -1.82
C TRP A 143 -7.50 3.74 -2.74
N GLN A 144 -8.28 4.78 -2.43
CA GLN A 144 -9.48 5.17 -3.17
C GLN A 144 -9.25 6.34 -4.14
N VAL A 145 -8.04 6.92 -4.15
CA VAL A 145 -7.64 7.99 -5.07
C VAL A 145 -7.20 7.37 -6.39
#